data_AF-A0A8B6LYC5-F1
#
_entry.id   AF-A0A8B6LYC5-F1
#
_cell.length_a   1.000
_cell.length_b   1.000
_cell.length_c   1.000
_cell.angle_alpha   90.00
_cell.angle_beta   90.00
_cell.angle_gamma   90.00
#
_symmetry.space_group_name_H-M   'P 1'
#
loop_
_entity.id
_entity.type
_entity.pdbx_description
1 polymer ?
#
loop_
_entity_poly.entity_id
_entity_poly.type
_entity_poly.pdbx_seq_one_letter_code
_entity_poly.pdbx_strand_id
1 'polypeptide(L)'
;MHASIDSTPSAEGAAGIPRTPDERHEEGLEVQAAEFELLGDDEAEPFFAPVSSDAIDSLLGQYNQARRQIEELAGVVAGDLGNAVHYFIEGNAGDDRFHRSIYLDKLFKLEGAVAALNAAYWSKTLALTDVVDCMPQKRRDEWNQSIREMSTPDFNEESVRPTIAT
;
A
#
# COMPACT_ATOMS: atom_id res chain seq x y z
N MET A 1 11.21 -22.10 -71.24
CA MET A 1 10.18 -21.04 -71.13
C MET A 1 10.84 -19.91 -70.35
N HIS A 2 11.49 -18.91 -70.97
CA HIS A 2 10.91 -17.72 -71.63
C HIS A 2 9.77 -17.11 -70.78
N ALA A 3 9.73 -15.84 -70.36
CA ALA A 3 10.44 -14.59 -70.68
C ALA A 3 10.29 -13.63 -69.44
N SER A 4 11.25 -12.79 -69.03
CA SER A 4 11.62 -11.43 -69.52
C SER A 4 10.46 -10.49 -69.83
N ILE A 5 10.34 -9.38 -69.07
CA ILE A 5 10.26 -7.92 -69.44
C ILE A 5 9.72 -7.17 -68.19
N ASP A 6 10.40 -6.21 -67.55
CA ASP A 6 10.98 -4.92 -67.97
C ASP A 6 9.98 -3.74 -68.04
N SER A 7 10.51 -2.54 -67.74
CA SER A 7 10.03 -1.19 -68.05
C SER A 7 9.30 -0.38 -66.95
N THR A 8 10.13 0.24 -66.10
CA THR A 8 10.35 1.69 -65.84
C THR A 8 9.39 2.80 -66.32
N PRO A 9 9.53 4.05 -65.77
CA PRO A 9 8.51 5.11 -65.70
C PRO A 9 8.59 6.18 -66.81
N SER A 10 7.60 7.07 -66.89
CA SER A 10 7.61 8.35 -67.64
C SER A 10 7.13 9.47 -66.69
N ALA A 11 7.90 10.53 -66.42
CA ALA A 11 8.25 11.68 -67.30
C ALA A 11 6.97 12.39 -67.78
N GLU A 12 6.72 13.68 -67.64
CA GLU A 12 7.47 14.93 -67.90
C GLU A 12 6.46 16.05 -67.49
N GLY A 13 6.76 17.29 -67.10
CA GLY A 13 7.77 18.25 -67.53
C GLY A 13 7.12 19.66 -67.63
N ALA A 14 7.96 20.71 -67.58
CA ALA A 14 7.74 22.14 -67.89
C ALA A 14 7.07 23.02 -66.80
N ALA A 15 7.51 24.24 -66.43
CA ALA A 15 8.58 25.17 -66.85
C ALA A 15 8.74 26.23 -65.71
N GLY A 16 9.92 26.71 -65.30
CA GLY A 16 10.59 27.97 -65.75
C GLY A 16 9.67 29.22 -65.77
N ILE A 17 9.94 30.41 -65.21
CA ILE A 17 11.16 31.20 -64.89
C ILE A 17 10.77 32.38 -63.90
N PRO A 18 11.56 33.46 -63.58
CA PRO A 18 12.18 33.74 -62.27
C PRO A 18 11.79 35.08 -61.55
N ARG A 19 12.33 35.23 -60.32
CA ARG A 19 12.73 36.42 -59.48
C ARG A 19 12.18 37.83 -59.82
N THR A 20 11.88 38.71 -58.85
CA THR A 20 12.79 39.32 -57.84
C THR A 20 12.00 39.93 -56.64
N PRO A 21 12.56 40.77 -55.74
CA PRO A 21 12.50 40.57 -54.29
C PRO A 21 11.50 41.51 -53.59
N ASP A 22 10.92 41.09 -52.46
CA ASP A 22 10.36 42.07 -51.54
C ASP A 22 10.93 41.80 -50.16
N GLU A 23 11.91 42.65 -49.82
CA GLU A 23 12.24 42.99 -48.46
C GLU A 23 10.93 43.33 -47.74
N ARG A 24 10.74 42.88 -46.50
CA ARG A 24 10.27 43.73 -45.39
C ARG A 24 10.11 42.90 -44.12
N HIS A 25 10.93 43.31 -43.14
CA HIS A 25 10.72 43.31 -41.69
C HIS A 25 10.38 41.96 -41.04
N GLU A 26 11.37 41.34 -40.38
CA GLU A 26 11.66 41.58 -38.95
C GLU A 26 10.45 41.27 -38.07
N GLU A 27 10.49 40.12 -37.41
CA GLU A 27 10.35 40.05 -35.96
C GLU A 27 10.91 38.69 -35.49
N GLY A 28 12.02 38.76 -34.78
CA GLY A 28 12.67 37.61 -34.16
C GLY A 28 11.76 37.04 -33.08
N LEU A 29 11.27 35.81 -33.31
CA LEU A 29 10.73 35.02 -32.23
C LEU A 29 11.93 34.41 -31.49
N GLU A 30 12.36 35.11 -30.44
CA GLU A 30 13.37 34.69 -29.49
C GLU A 30 12.85 33.43 -28.78
N VAL A 31 13.15 32.26 -29.35
CA VAL A 31 12.88 30.98 -28.71
C VAL A 31 13.83 30.89 -27.53
N GLN A 32 13.34 31.24 -26.34
CA GLN A 32 14.06 30.96 -25.10
C GLN A 32 14.27 29.45 -25.03
N ALA A 33 15.49 29.03 -25.37
CA ALA A 33 15.97 27.69 -25.08
C ALA A 33 15.97 27.60 -23.56
N ALA A 34 14.95 26.95 -22.99
CA ALA A 34 15.01 26.49 -21.63
C ALA A 34 16.20 25.53 -21.57
N GLU A 35 17.31 25.99 -21.00
CA GLU A 35 18.40 25.15 -20.52
C GLU A 35 17.78 24.20 -19.49
N PHE A 36 17.40 23.01 -19.94
CA PHE A 36 17.12 21.90 -19.04
C PHE A 36 18.48 21.39 -18.56
N GLU A 37 18.96 21.99 -17.48
CA GLU A 37 20.11 21.49 -16.73
C GLU A 37 19.76 20.08 -16.26
N LEU A 38 20.33 19.09 -16.94
CA LEU A 38 20.24 17.67 -16.61
C LEU A 38 21.02 17.45 -15.31
N LEU A 39 20.39 17.76 -14.17
CA LEU A 39 20.91 17.45 -12.84
C LEU A 39 21.16 15.94 -12.75
N GLY A 40 22.37 15.61 -12.31
CA GLY A 40 22.97 14.29 -12.41
C GLY A 40 22.22 13.18 -11.67
N ASP A 41 22.44 11.97 -12.17
CA ASP A 41 22.17 10.69 -11.52
C ASP A 41 22.95 10.55 -10.20
N ASP A 42 22.54 11.22 -9.14
CA ASP A 42 22.97 10.89 -7.78
C ASP A 42 21.74 10.68 -6.90
N GLU A 43 21.50 9.39 -6.63
CA GLU A 43 20.59 8.85 -5.62
C GLU A 43 19.13 9.36 -5.72
N ALA A 44 18.36 8.76 -6.64
CA ALA A 44 16.91 8.74 -6.50
C ALA A 44 16.56 8.03 -5.19
N GLU A 45 16.43 8.80 -4.11
CA GLU A 45 15.71 8.43 -2.90
C GLU A 45 14.47 7.63 -3.34
N PRO A 46 14.24 6.41 -2.82
CA PRO A 46 13.14 5.58 -3.27
C PRO A 46 11.87 6.41 -3.22
N PHE A 47 11.25 6.63 -4.39
CA PHE A 47 10.04 7.42 -4.51
C PHE A 47 8.93 6.70 -3.76
N PHE A 48 8.73 7.08 -2.50
CA PHE A 48 7.56 6.71 -1.72
C PHE A 48 6.38 7.44 -2.35
N ALA A 49 5.65 6.76 -3.23
CA ALA A 49 4.34 7.22 -3.63
C ALA A 49 3.58 7.54 -2.34
N PRO A 50 3.03 8.76 -2.16
CA PRO A 50 2.33 9.10 -0.94
C PRO A 50 1.16 8.12 -0.82
N VAL A 51 1.31 7.09 0.02
CA VAL A 51 0.17 6.35 0.52
C VAL A 51 -0.66 7.42 1.18
N SER A 52 -1.85 7.68 0.65
CA SER A 52 -2.67 8.81 1.06
C SER A 52 -2.70 8.83 2.58
N SER A 53 -2.15 9.88 3.23
CA SER A 53 -2.09 9.97 4.70
C SER A 53 -3.44 9.60 5.31
N ASP A 54 -4.51 10.02 4.64
CA ASP A 54 -5.91 9.70 4.88
C ASP A 54 -6.22 8.19 5.07
N ALA A 55 -5.56 7.30 4.33
CA ALA A 55 -5.74 5.85 4.45
C ALA A 55 -5.12 5.30 5.74
N ILE A 56 -3.94 5.79 6.12
CA ILE A 56 -3.29 5.42 7.38
C ILE A 56 -4.07 6.00 8.56
N ASP A 57 -4.52 7.26 8.46
CA ASP A 57 -5.33 7.92 9.48
C ASP A 57 -6.68 7.20 9.66
N SER A 58 -7.31 6.75 8.56
CA SER A 58 -8.50 5.90 8.60
C SER A 58 -8.23 4.57 9.31
N LEU A 59 -7.09 3.93 9.01
CA LEU A 59 -6.72 2.65 9.61
C LEU A 59 -6.45 2.77 11.11
N LEU A 60 -5.80 3.85 11.55
CA LEU A 60 -5.62 4.20 12.97
C LEU A 60 -6.96 4.45 13.65
N GLY A 61 -7.89 5.15 12.99
CA GLY A 61 -9.26 5.33 13.49
C GLY A 61 -9.99 4.01 13.71
N GLN A 62 -9.94 3.11 12.73
CA GLN A 62 -10.55 1.78 12.81
C GLN A 62 -9.91 0.93 13.90
N TYR A 63 -8.58 0.98 14.04
CA TYR A 63 -7.85 0.30 15.10
C TYR A 63 -8.32 0.77 16.48
N ASN A 64 -8.37 2.09 16.69
CA ASN A 64 -8.78 2.67 17.98
C ASN A 64 -10.23 2.29 18.33
N GLN A 65 -11.13 2.27 17.35
CA GLN A 65 -12.50 1.81 17.56
C GLN A 65 -12.53 0.32 17.94
N ALA A 66 -11.83 -0.54 17.21
CA ALA A 66 -11.78 -1.97 17.49
C ALA A 66 -11.16 -2.26 18.86
N ARG A 67 -10.09 -1.54 19.23
CA ARG A 67 -9.44 -1.64 20.54
C ARG A 67 -10.39 -1.32 21.68
N ARG A 68 -11.16 -0.23 21.56
CA ARG A 68 -12.19 0.13 22.56
C ARG A 68 -13.24 -0.96 22.71
N GLN A 69 -13.72 -1.53 21.61
CA GLN A 69 -14.71 -2.61 21.65
C GLN A 69 -14.16 -3.86 22.35
N ILE A 70 -12.89 -4.21 22.11
CA ILE A 70 -12.22 -5.31 22.81
C ILE A 70 -12.10 -5.02 24.31
N GLU A 71 -11.68 -3.82 24.68
CA GLU A 71 -11.56 -3.39 26.08
C GLU A 71 -12.92 -3.41 26.80
N GLU A 72 -13.98 -2.91 26.17
CA GLU A 72 -15.36 -2.96 26.67
C GLU A 72 -15.83 -4.41 26.88
N LEU A 73 -15.63 -5.27 25.89
CA LEU A 73 -16.02 -6.68 25.96
C LEU A 73 -15.26 -7.42 27.06
N ALA A 74 -13.95 -7.20 27.18
CA ALA A 74 -13.14 -7.77 28.25
C ALA A 74 -13.64 -7.31 29.63
N GLY A 75 -14.01 -6.04 29.78
CA GLY A 75 -14.61 -5.50 31.00
C GLY A 75 -15.96 -6.14 31.35
N VAL A 76 -16.82 -6.37 30.36
CA VAL A 76 -18.12 -7.06 30.56
C VAL A 76 -17.93 -8.49 31.05
N VAL A 77 -16.99 -9.23 30.45
CA VAL A 77 -16.73 -10.64 30.81
C VAL A 77 -16.05 -10.76 32.17
N ALA A 78 -15.18 -9.81 32.52
CA ALA A 78 -14.54 -9.75 33.84
C ALA A 78 -15.52 -9.38 34.97
N GLY A 79 -16.67 -8.76 34.64
CA GLY A 79 -17.72 -8.40 35.59
C GLY A 79 -18.73 -9.51 35.85
N ASP A 80 -19.85 -9.15 36.52
CA ASP A 80 -20.90 -10.10 36.96
C ASP A 80 -21.56 -10.88 35.81
N LEU A 81 -21.44 -10.39 34.57
CA LEU A 81 -21.98 -11.01 33.36
C LEU A 81 -21.16 -12.22 32.88
N GLY A 82 -19.94 -12.44 33.38
CA GLY A 82 -19.13 -13.61 33.03
C GLY A 82 -19.82 -14.95 33.34
N ASN A 83 -20.60 -15.00 34.41
CA ASN A 83 -21.41 -16.17 34.77
C ASN A 83 -22.55 -16.44 33.79
N ALA A 84 -23.12 -15.40 33.18
CA ALA A 84 -24.16 -15.56 32.17
C ALA A 84 -23.56 -16.16 30.88
N VAL A 85 -22.37 -15.70 30.46
CA VAL A 85 -21.65 -16.23 29.29
C VAL A 85 -21.39 -17.73 29.41
N HIS A 86 -21.11 -18.23 30.63
CA HIS A 86 -20.95 -19.65 30.88
C HIS A 86 -22.16 -20.48 30.43
N TYR A 87 -23.39 -20.04 30.71
CA TYR A 87 -24.60 -20.75 30.29
C TYR A 87 -24.81 -20.71 28.77
N PHE A 88 -24.43 -19.62 28.10
CA PHE A 88 -24.47 -19.58 26.63
C PHE A 88 -23.53 -20.62 26.02
N ILE A 89 -22.33 -20.80 26.55
CA ILE A 89 -21.39 -21.80 26.05
C ILE A 89 -21.91 -23.21 26.34
N GLU A 90 -22.37 -23.48 27.58
CA GLU A 90 -22.86 -24.81 27.94
C GLU A 90 -24.09 -25.21 27.10
N GLY A 91 -24.97 -24.25 26.76
CA GLY A 91 -26.16 -24.48 25.97
C GLY A 91 -25.95 -24.57 24.45
N ASN A 92 -24.87 -23.99 23.90
CA ASN A 92 -24.66 -23.89 22.45
C ASN A 92 -23.43 -24.65 21.92
N ALA A 93 -22.52 -25.12 22.77
CA ALA A 93 -21.24 -25.70 22.35
C ALA A 93 -21.28 -27.18 21.88
N GLY A 94 -22.44 -27.82 21.78
CA GLY A 94 -22.54 -29.20 21.27
C GLY A 94 -21.80 -30.26 22.11
N ASP A 95 -21.25 -31.30 21.48
CA ASP A 95 -20.64 -32.46 22.17
C ASP A 95 -19.15 -32.29 22.55
N ASP A 96 -18.55 -31.12 22.30
CA ASP A 96 -17.15 -30.80 22.65
C ASP A 96 -16.99 -30.43 24.13
N ARG A 97 -17.38 -31.35 25.03
CA ARG A 97 -17.53 -31.04 26.48
C ARG A 97 -16.24 -30.80 27.24
N PHE A 98 -15.12 -31.31 26.72
CA PHE A 98 -13.86 -31.33 27.47
C PHE A 98 -13.06 -30.02 27.38
N HIS A 99 -13.43 -29.09 26.50
CA HIS A 99 -12.68 -27.84 26.26
C HIS A 99 -13.45 -26.56 26.63
N ARG A 100 -14.40 -26.60 27.59
CA ARG A 100 -15.42 -25.51 27.70
C ARG A 100 -15.21 -24.47 28.79
N SER A 101 -14.89 -24.86 30.03
CA SER A 101 -14.83 -23.91 31.16
C SER A 101 -13.43 -23.31 31.40
N ILE A 102 -12.36 -24.04 31.06
CA ILE A 102 -10.96 -23.60 31.22
C ILE A 102 -10.60 -22.45 30.25
N TYR A 103 -11.46 -22.21 29.26
CA TYR A 103 -11.15 -21.33 28.15
C TYR A 103 -11.73 -19.94 28.31
N LEU A 104 -12.77 -19.69 29.12
CA LEU A 104 -13.36 -18.34 29.19
C LEU A 104 -12.34 -17.29 29.65
N ASP A 105 -11.65 -17.60 30.75
CA ASP A 105 -10.64 -16.73 31.34
C ASP A 105 -9.37 -16.61 30.49
N LYS A 106 -9.17 -17.52 29.53
CA LYS A 106 -8.06 -17.47 28.55
C LYS A 106 -8.46 -16.81 27.24
N LEU A 107 -9.70 -16.99 26.78
CA LEU A 107 -10.24 -16.50 25.52
C LEU A 107 -10.47 -14.99 25.57
N PHE A 108 -10.93 -14.48 26.72
CA PHE A 108 -11.21 -13.05 26.90
C PHE A 108 -10.04 -12.29 27.53
N LYS A 109 -8.82 -12.84 27.48
CA LYS A 109 -7.63 -12.10 27.92
C LYS A 109 -7.38 -10.93 26.98
N LEU A 110 -7.49 -9.72 27.55
CA LEU A 110 -7.28 -8.47 26.85
C LEU A 110 -5.93 -8.44 26.11
N GLU A 111 -4.86 -8.88 26.77
CA GLU A 111 -3.51 -8.90 26.20
C GLU A 111 -3.44 -9.70 24.90
N GLY A 112 -3.98 -10.92 24.87
CA GLY A 112 -3.99 -11.76 23.67
C GLY A 112 -4.87 -11.19 22.56
N ALA A 113 -6.00 -10.58 22.92
CA ALA A 113 -6.89 -9.93 21.97
C ALA A 113 -6.26 -8.68 21.33
N VAL A 114 -5.57 -7.86 22.12
CA VAL A 114 -4.83 -6.68 21.63
C VAL A 114 -3.63 -7.10 20.78
N ALA A 115 -2.91 -8.15 21.16
CA ALA A 115 -1.80 -8.69 20.38
C ALA A 115 -2.27 -9.17 18.99
N ALA A 116 -3.40 -9.88 18.92
CA ALA A 116 -4.02 -10.28 17.66
C ALA A 116 -4.48 -9.07 16.83
N LEU A 117 -5.05 -8.04 17.49
CA LEU A 117 -5.45 -6.80 16.83
C LEU A 117 -4.25 -6.07 16.21
N ASN A 118 -3.17 -5.92 16.97
CA ASN A 118 -1.92 -5.30 16.50
C ASN A 118 -1.41 -6.04 15.25
N ALA A 119 -1.29 -7.37 15.31
CA ALA A 119 -0.79 -8.17 14.19
C ALA A 119 -1.65 -8.02 12.92
N ALA A 120 -2.98 -8.02 13.08
CA ALA A 120 -3.91 -7.85 11.96
C ALA A 120 -3.77 -6.46 11.30
N TYR A 121 -3.64 -5.41 12.10
CA TYR A 121 -3.51 -4.05 11.58
C TYR A 121 -2.13 -3.78 10.97
N TRP A 122 -1.05 -4.34 11.53
CA TRP A 122 0.26 -4.34 10.90
C TRP A 122 0.25 -5.05 9.55
N SER A 123 -0.38 -6.22 9.46
CA SER A 123 -0.54 -6.93 8.19
C SER A 123 -1.28 -6.09 7.14
N LYS A 124 -2.37 -5.41 7.54
CA LYS A 124 -3.11 -4.50 6.66
C LYS A 124 -2.27 -3.32 6.19
N THR A 125 -1.55 -2.67 7.11
CA THR A 125 -0.67 -1.54 6.80
C THR A 125 0.40 -1.92 5.80
N LEU A 126 1.12 -3.02 6.07
CA LEU A 126 2.20 -3.49 5.19
C LEU A 126 1.69 -3.88 3.79
N ALA A 127 0.46 -4.37 3.69
CA ALA A 127 -0.18 -4.65 2.41
C ALA A 127 -0.70 -3.40 1.68
N LEU A 128 -0.95 -2.30 2.40
CA LEU A 128 -1.46 -1.03 1.85
C LEU A 128 -0.35 -0.12 1.31
N THR A 129 0.86 -0.24 1.85
CA THR A 129 1.92 0.75 1.64
C THR A 129 2.98 0.33 0.63
N ASP A 130 2.83 -0.83 -0.02
CA ASP A 130 3.81 -1.48 -0.92
C ASP A 130 5.24 -1.61 -0.34
N VAL A 131 5.45 -1.30 0.95
CA VAL A 131 6.76 -1.34 1.62
C VAL A 131 7.33 -2.76 1.61
N VAL A 132 6.46 -3.77 1.60
CA VAL A 132 6.87 -5.19 1.51
C VAL A 132 7.61 -5.48 0.21
N ASP A 133 7.26 -4.82 -0.89
CA ASP A 133 7.88 -5.05 -2.19
C ASP A 133 9.29 -4.45 -2.26
N CYS A 134 9.52 -3.36 -1.52
CA CYS A 134 10.81 -2.70 -1.38
C CYS A 134 11.70 -3.31 -0.28
N MET A 135 11.13 -4.08 0.66
CA MET A 135 11.87 -4.65 1.79
C MET A 135 12.78 -5.84 1.39
N PRO A 136 14.00 -5.92 1.96
CA PRO A 136 14.83 -7.11 1.85
C PRO A 136 14.14 -8.37 2.40
N GLN A 137 14.37 -9.53 1.78
CA GLN A 137 13.70 -10.79 2.13
C GLN A 137 13.76 -11.11 3.64
N LYS A 138 14.92 -10.92 4.28
CA LYS A 138 15.08 -11.17 5.72
C LYS A 138 14.12 -10.33 6.57
N ARG A 139 13.91 -9.07 6.21
CA ARG A 139 13.01 -8.15 6.92
C ARG A 139 11.54 -8.55 6.75
N ARG A 140 11.17 -9.05 5.56
CA ARG A 140 9.84 -9.64 5.32
C ARG A 140 9.60 -10.86 6.18
N ASP A 141 10.58 -11.75 6.28
CA ASP A 141 10.45 -12.98 7.07
C ASP A 141 10.29 -12.67 8.56
N GLU A 142 11.05 -11.70 9.09
CA GLU A 142 10.90 -11.18 10.46
C GLU A 142 9.48 -10.66 10.71
N TRP A 143 8.95 -9.81 9.83
CA TRP A 143 7.60 -9.28 9.97
C TRP A 143 6.52 -10.37 9.87
N ASN A 144 6.64 -11.28 8.92
CA ASN A 144 5.72 -12.41 8.78
C ASN A 144 5.72 -13.29 10.04
N GLN A 145 6.89 -13.50 10.64
CA GLN A 145 7.01 -14.23 11.90
C GLN A 145 6.34 -13.47 13.05
N SER A 146 6.63 -12.18 13.22
CA SER A 146 6.02 -11.36 14.28
C SER A 146 4.50 -11.26 14.17
N ILE A 147 3.97 -11.13 12.95
CA ILE A 147 2.52 -11.13 12.70
C ILE A 147 1.92 -12.48 13.07
N ARG A 148 2.56 -13.59 12.67
CA ARG A 148 2.07 -14.94 12.98
C ARG A 148 2.10 -15.25 14.47
N GLU A 149 3.13 -14.80 15.17
CA GLU A 149 3.33 -15.01 16.60
C GLU A 149 2.59 -13.98 17.46
N MET A 150 1.92 -13.00 16.85
CA MET A 150 1.25 -11.88 17.53
C MET A 150 2.21 -11.08 18.44
N SER A 151 3.49 -11.03 18.06
CA SER A 151 4.55 -10.31 18.78
C SER A 151 4.89 -8.96 18.14
N THR A 152 3.99 -8.44 17.30
CA THR A 152 4.15 -7.13 16.66
C THR A 152 4.10 -6.00 17.69
N PRO A 153 4.77 -4.87 17.43
CA PRO A 153 4.67 -3.67 18.25
C PRO A 153 3.22 -3.16 18.37
N ASP A 154 2.98 -2.28 19.34
CA ASP A 154 1.70 -1.60 19.44
C ASP A 154 1.39 -0.81 18.17
N PHE A 155 0.16 -0.96 17.69
CA PHE A 155 -0.29 -0.29 16.48
C PHE A 155 -0.75 1.14 16.84
N ASN A 156 0.20 2.07 16.89
CA ASN A 156 -0.04 3.48 17.15
C ASN A 156 0.72 4.38 16.15
N GLU A 157 0.40 5.66 16.13
CA GLU A 157 0.98 6.62 15.19
C GLU A 157 2.51 6.70 15.28
N GLU A 158 3.05 6.63 16.50
CA GLU A 158 4.50 6.68 16.78
C GLU A 158 5.25 5.46 16.23
N SER A 159 4.59 4.31 16.13
CA SER A 159 5.20 3.07 15.61
C SER A 159 4.96 2.93 14.10
N VAL A 160 3.75 3.29 13.64
CA VAL A 160 3.30 3.10 12.26
C VAL A 160 3.98 4.08 11.31
N ARG A 161 4.01 5.39 11.63
CA ARG A 161 4.60 6.40 10.74
C ARG A 161 6.07 6.14 10.40
N PRO A 162 6.99 5.87 11.36
CA PRO A 162 8.39 5.61 11.01
C PRO A 162 8.57 4.29 10.25
N THR A 163 7.72 3.29 10.47
CA THR A 163 7.83 1.99 9.80
C THR A 163 7.49 2.08 8.31
N ILE A 164 6.62 3.01 7.92
CA ILE A 164 6.21 3.20 6.51
C ILE A 164 7.10 4.22 5.79
N ALA A 165 7.69 5.16 6.53
CA ALA A 165 8.54 6.22 5.97
C ALA A 165 10.01 5.80 5.75
N THR A 166 10.33 4.50 5.87
CA THR A 166 11.67 3.92 5.69
C THR A 166 11.74 3.10 4.42
#